data_AF-G7EW99-F1
#
_entry.id   AF-G7EW99-F1
#
_cell.length_a   1.000
_cell.length_b   1.000
_cell.length_c   1.000
_cell.angle_alpha   90.00
_cell.angle_beta   90.00
_cell.angle_gamma   90.00
#
_symmetry.space_group_name_H-M   'P 1'
#
loop_
_entity.id
_entity.type
_entity.pdbx_description
1 polymer ?
#
loop_
_entity_poly.entity_id
_entity_poly.type
_entity_poly.pdbx_seq_one_letter_code
_entity_poly.pdbx_strand_id
1 'polypeptide(L)'
;MFAEKRNSGAIASALAERDQVAIEKEATKLRFRNHLLRAYSNRKQAILTANSLKQSVIPMLEDALEDTQDAYQKGRYGYLDYVSARQELLNARRTLIDAASAALIYGAEIEKLTNEALSL
;
A
#
# COMPACT_ATOMS: atom_id res chain seq x y z
N MET A 1 -61.91 10.46 10.76
CA MET A 1 -60.82 10.08 11.70
C MET A 1 -59.82 9.05 11.13
N PHE A 2 -59.67 8.89 9.80
CA PHE A 2 -58.67 7.97 9.20
C PHE A 2 -57.43 8.68 8.62
N ALA A 3 -57.51 9.99 8.34
CA ALA A 3 -56.42 10.78 7.78
C ALA A 3 -55.30 11.07 8.80
N GLU A 4 -55.65 11.33 10.07
CA GLU A 4 -54.69 11.56 11.16
C GLU A 4 -53.76 10.36 11.40
N LYS A 5 -54.33 9.15 11.45
CA LYS A 5 -53.56 7.90 11.62
C LYS A 5 -52.62 7.65 10.44
N ARG A 6 -53.05 7.94 9.20
CA ARG A 6 -52.20 7.84 7.99
C ARG A 6 -51.08 8.87 7.98
N ASN A 7 -51.33 10.09 8.45
CA ASN A 7 -50.34 11.15 8.55
C ASN A 7 -49.27 10.80 9.59
N SER A 8 -49.67 10.25 10.74
CA SER A 8 -48.72 9.79 11.77
C SER A 8 -47.79 8.66 11.28
N GLY A 9 -48.31 7.74 10.46
CA GLY A 9 -47.50 6.69 9.83
C GLY A 9 -46.53 7.22 8.78
N ALA A 10 -46.97 8.14 7.92
CA ALA A 10 -46.11 8.78 6.92
C ALA A 10 -44.97 9.59 7.58
N ILE A 11 -45.26 10.30 8.67
CA ILE A 11 -44.26 11.03 9.45
C ILE A 11 -43.28 10.05 10.11
N ALA A 12 -43.76 8.96 10.70
CA ALA A 12 -42.90 7.94 11.29
C ALA A 12 -41.96 7.28 10.27
N SER A 13 -42.46 6.97 9.07
CA SER A 13 -41.63 6.46 7.95
C SER A 13 -40.58 7.47 7.51
N ALA A 14 -40.95 8.74 7.33
CA ALA A 14 -40.00 9.79 6.94
C ALA A 14 -38.90 10.03 7.99
N LEU A 15 -39.24 9.94 9.28
CA LEU A 15 -38.26 10.00 10.37
C LEU A 15 -37.32 8.80 10.35
N ALA A 16 -37.84 7.59 10.14
CA ALA A 16 -37.03 6.37 10.02
C ALA A 16 -36.07 6.43 8.82
N GLU A 17 -36.53 6.91 7.66
CA GLU A 17 -35.68 7.11 6.48
C GLU A 17 -34.55 8.13 6.75
N ARG A 18 -34.88 9.24 7.42
CA ARG A 18 -33.88 10.24 7.81
C ARG A 18 -32.83 9.65 8.76
N ASP A 19 -33.27 8.91 9.77
CA ASP A 19 -32.39 8.31 10.76
C ASP A 19 -31.50 7.23 10.13
N GLN A 20 -32.04 6.46 9.16
CA GLN A 20 -31.27 5.53 8.33
C GLN A 20 -30.17 6.27 7.54
N VAL A 21 -30.51 7.36 6.85
CA VAL A 21 -29.54 8.17 6.09
C VAL A 21 -28.44 8.74 7.01
N ALA A 22 -28.79 9.15 8.23
CA ALA A 22 -27.81 9.63 9.20
C ALA A 22 -26.82 8.53 9.63
N ILE A 23 -27.31 7.32 9.88
CA ILE A 23 -26.47 6.15 10.21
C ILE A 23 -25.57 5.78 9.02
N GLU A 24 -26.13 5.74 7.81
CA GLU A 24 -25.38 5.45 6.59
C GLU A 24 -24.24 6.47 6.34
N LYS A 25 -24.49 7.74 6.63
CA LYS A 25 -23.48 8.80 6.55
C LYS A 25 -22.32 8.57 7.52
N GLU A 26 -22.59 8.29 8.79
CA GLU A 26 -21.53 8.06 9.78
C GLU A 26 -20.74 6.77 9.48
N ALA A 27 -21.43 5.70 9.04
CA ALA A 27 -20.77 4.49 8.58
C ALA A 27 -19.85 4.76 7.37
N THR A 28 -20.31 5.57 6.42
CA THR A 28 -19.54 5.98 5.24
C THR A 28 -18.31 6.79 5.63
N LYS A 29 -18.46 7.76 6.54
CA LYS A 29 -17.36 8.59 7.06
C LYS A 29 -16.30 7.74 7.76
N LEU A 30 -16.70 6.75 8.55
CA LEU A 30 -15.80 5.82 9.21
C LEU A 30 -15.04 4.97 8.18
N ARG A 31 -15.72 4.45 7.16
CA ARG A 31 -15.09 3.70 6.05
C ARG A 31 -14.03 4.54 5.34
N PHE A 32 -14.34 5.79 4.99
CA PHE A 32 -13.38 6.69 4.35
C PHE A 32 -12.15 6.95 5.22
N ARG A 33 -12.32 7.23 6.51
CA ARG A 33 -11.19 7.42 7.44
C ARG A 33 -10.30 6.18 7.53
N ASN A 34 -10.91 5.00 7.65
CA ASN A 34 -10.16 3.74 7.69
C ASN A 34 -9.41 3.48 6.39
N HIS A 35 -10.02 3.79 5.25
CA HIS A 35 -9.39 3.65 3.94
C HIS A 35 -8.18 4.58 3.80
N LEU A 36 -8.35 5.86 4.15
CA LEU A 36 -7.27 6.84 4.12
C LEU A 36 -6.09 6.45 5.03
N LEU A 37 -6.38 6.02 6.26
CA LEU A 37 -5.34 5.59 7.21
C LEU A 37 -4.55 4.39 6.69
N ARG A 38 -5.24 3.42 6.06
CA ARG A 38 -4.60 2.25 5.44
C ARG A 38 -3.71 2.66 4.27
N ALA A 39 -4.22 3.48 3.34
CA ALA A 39 -3.43 3.95 2.20
C ALA A 39 -2.18 4.71 2.67
N TYR A 40 -2.32 5.58 3.68
CA TYR A 40 -1.20 6.29 4.29
C TYR A 40 -0.15 5.35 4.91
N SER A 41 -0.59 4.41 5.75
CA SER A 41 0.31 3.45 6.40
C SER A 41 1.04 2.58 5.36
N ASN A 42 0.32 2.11 4.34
CA ASN A 42 0.90 1.29 3.29
C ASN A 42 1.90 2.07 2.44
N ARG A 43 1.61 3.34 2.11
CA ARG A 43 2.56 4.23 1.43
C ARG A 43 3.85 4.40 2.23
N LYS A 44 3.72 4.68 3.54
CA LYS A 44 4.87 4.86 4.43
C LYS A 44 5.74 3.60 4.45
N GLN A 45 5.12 2.42 4.59
CA GLN A 45 5.85 1.16 4.59
C GLN A 45 6.56 0.90 3.24
N ALA A 46 5.87 1.15 2.12
CA ALA A 46 6.43 0.97 0.78
C ALA A 46 7.67 1.85 0.56
N ILE A 47 7.65 3.10 1.02
CA ILE A 47 8.81 4.01 0.96
C ILE A 47 9.96 3.51 1.82
N LEU A 48 9.69 3.08 3.06
CA LEU A 48 10.71 2.54 3.95
C LEU A 48 11.38 1.30 3.34
N THR A 49 10.59 0.39 2.76
CA THR A 49 11.08 -0.79 2.08
C THR A 49 11.93 -0.43 0.86
N ALA A 50 11.45 0.47 -0.01
CA ALA A 50 12.20 0.93 -1.17
C ALA A 50 13.54 1.58 -0.78
N ASN A 51 13.54 2.44 0.24
CA ASN A 51 14.76 3.07 0.74
C ASN A 51 15.74 2.06 1.31
N SER A 52 15.27 1.10 2.13
CA SER A 52 16.11 0.04 2.69
C SER A 52 16.76 -0.81 1.60
N LEU A 53 15.98 -1.21 0.58
CA LEU A 53 16.49 -1.97 -0.56
C LEU A 53 17.55 -1.19 -1.33
N LYS A 54 17.28 0.08 -1.64
CA LYS A 54 18.18 0.93 -2.42
C LYS A 54 19.46 1.30 -1.68
N GLN A 55 19.38 1.57 -0.38
CA GLN A 55 20.49 2.14 0.39
C GLN A 55 21.35 1.08 1.10
N SER A 56 20.80 -0.11 1.35
CA SER A 56 21.50 -1.15 2.12
C SER A 56 21.53 -2.49 1.40
N VAL A 57 20.37 -3.06 1.07
CA VAL A 57 20.29 -4.46 0.62
C VAL A 57 20.93 -4.66 -0.76
N ILE A 58 20.59 -3.82 -1.74
CA ILE A 58 21.13 -3.95 -3.09
C ILE A 58 22.65 -3.73 -3.12
N PRO A 59 23.21 -2.68 -2.48
CA PRO A 59 24.66 -2.54 -2.39
C PRO A 59 25.36 -3.76 -1.76
N MET A 60 24.83 -4.30 -0.65
CA MET A 60 25.40 -5.49 -0.03
C MET A 60 25.36 -6.72 -0.95
N LEU A 61 24.31 -6.87 -1.76
CA LEU A 61 24.20 -7.96 -2.73
C LEU A 61 25.07 -7.74 -3.98
N GLU A 62 25.37 -6.48 -4.35
CA GLU A 62 26.34 -6.15 -5.38
C GLU A 62 27.75 -6.56 -4.93
N ASP A 63 28.15 -6.19 -3.71
CA ASP A 63 29.43 -6.58 -3.12
C ASP A 63 29.57 -8.11 -3.01
N ALA A 64 28.52 -8.80 -2.53
CA ALA A 64 28.53 -10.26 -2.41
C ALA A 64 28.61 -10.96 -3.78
N LEU A 65 28.00 -10.39 -4.83
CA LEU A 65 28.11 -10.93 -6.18
C LEU A 65 29.54 -10.78 -6.71
N GLU A 66 30.19 -9.65 -6.44
CA GLU A 66 31.60 -9.44 -6.82
C GLU A 66 32.51 -10.46 -6.12
N ASP A 67 32.39 -10.62 -4.80
CA ASP A 67 33.17 -11.59 -4.02
C ASP A 67 32.98 -13.03 -4.50
N THR A 68 31.74 -13.42 -4.79
CA THR A 68 31.42 -14.78 -5.26
C THR A 68 31.92 -15.03 -6.67
N GLN A 69 31.88 -14.03 -7.56
CA GLN A 69 32.48 -14.10 -8.89
C GLN A 69 34.00 -14.31 -8.79
N ASP A 70 34.65 -13.55 -7.92
CA ASP A 70 36.09 -13.63 -7.68
C ASP A 70 36.52 -15.00 -7.14
N ALA A 71 35.76 -15.54 -6.18
CA ALA A 71 36.00 -16.86 -5.63
C ALA A 71 35.75 -17.98 -6.65
N TYR A 72 34.72 -17.85 -7.49
CA TYR A 72 34.45 -18.78 -8.59
C TYR A 72 35.59 -18.81 -9.60
N GLN A 73 36.08 -17.65 -10.03
CA GLN A 73 37.21 -17.55 -10.97
C GLN A 73 38.50 -18.17 -10.41
N LYS A 74 38.70 -18.10 -9.09
CA LYS A 74 39.83 -18.72 -8.38
C LYS A 74 39.61 -20.21 -8.07
N GLY A 75 38.49 -20.79 -8.52
CA GLY A 75 38.13 -22.21 -8.30
C GLY A 75 37.73 -22.55 -6.86
N ARG A 76 37.49 -21.55 -6.01
CA ARG A 76 37.16 -21.74 -4.59
C ARG A 76 35.67 -21.94 -4.35
N TYR A 77 34.82 -21.32 -5.17
CA TYR A 77 33.37 -21.48 -5.14
C TYR A 77 32.84 -22.18 -6.39
N GLY A 78 31.69 -22.83 -6.26
CA GLY A 78 31.01 -23.48 -7.37
C GLY A 78 30.28 -22.45 -8.24
N TYR A 79 30.00 -22.83 -9.50
CA TYR A 79 29.15 -22.03 -10.40
C TYR A 79 27.75 -21.76 -9.80
N LEU A 80 27.25 -22.69 -8.98
CA LEU A 80 25.95 -22.56 -8.33
C LEU A 80 25.91 -21.42 -7.31
N ASP A 81 27.01 -21.17 -6.59
CA ASP A 81 27.10 -20.07 -5.62
C ASP A 81 27.02 -18.72 -6.33
N TYR A 82 27.76 -18.57 -7.43
CA TYR A 82 27.74 -17.36 -8.27
C TYR A 82 26.35 -17.10 -8.89
N VAL A 83 25.70 -18.13 -9.44
CA VAL A 83 24.36 -17.97 -10.02
C VAL A 83 23.31 -17.64 -8.95
N SER A 84 23.43 -18.22 -7.76
CA SER A 84 22.55 -17.94 -6.63
C SER A 84 22.66 -16.48 -6.18
N ALA A 85 23.88 -15.98 -5.98
CA ALA A 85 24.12 -14.57 -5.63
C ALA A 85 23.55 -13.60 -6.68
N ARG A 86 23.70 -13.94 -7.97
CA ARG A 86 23.13 -13.13 -9.06
C ARG A 86 21.60 -13.11 -9.02
N GLN A 87 20.98 -14.24 -8.71
CA GLN A 87 19.53 -14.34 -8.63
C GLN A 87 18.98 -13.55 -7.43
N GLU A 88 19.66 -13.58 -6.28
CA GLU A 88 19.30 -12.78 -5.11
C GLU A 88 19.33 -11.27 -5.42
N LEU A 89 20.38 -10.80 -6.09
CA LEU A 89 20.48 -9.40 -6.53
C LEU A 89 19.33 -9.01 -7.47
N LEU A 90 19.00 -9.87 -8.44
CA LEU A 90 17.87 -9.62 -9.36
C LEU A 90 16.53 -9.57 -8.63
N ASN A 91 16.32 -10.48 -7.66
CA ASN A 91 15.12 -10.49 -6.83
C ASN A 91 15.00 -9.20 -6.02
N ALA A 92 16.08 -8.77 -5.35
CA ALA A 92 16.09 -7.54 -4.57
C ALA A 92 15.79 -6.29 -5.42
N ARG A 93 16.36 -6.20 -6.62
CA ARG A 93 16.05 -5.12 -7.58
C ARG A 93 14.58 -5.13 -8.01
N ARG A 94 13.99 -6.31 -8.22
CA ARG A 94 12.57 -6.42 -8.53
C ARG A 94 11.71 -5.98 -7.36
N THR A 95 12.03 -6.42 -6.14
CA THR A 95 11.33 -5.97 -4.92
C THR A 95 11.42 -4.46 -4.73
N LEU A 96 12.54 -3.82 -5.12
CA LEU A 96 12.66 -2.35 -5.09
C LEU A 96 11.66 -1.69 -6.04
N ILE A 97 11.56 -2.19 -7.28
CA ILE A 97 10.60 -1.68 -8.27
C ILE A 97 9.17 -1.83 -7.76
N ASP A 98 8.83 -2.98 -7.20
CA ASP A 98 7.50 -3.27 -6.67
C ASP A 98 7.16 -2.34 -5.48
N ALA A 99 8.11 -2.15 -4.54
CA ALA A 99 7.94 -1.25 -3.40
C ALA A 99 7.81 0.22 -3.82
N ALA A 100 8.64 0.69 -4.75
CA ALA A 100 8.55 2.05 -5.27
C ALA A 100 7.22 2.29 -6.01
N SER A 101 6.78 1.31 -6.81
CA SER A 101 5.49 1.36 -7.51
C SER A 101 4.32 1.41 -6.53
N ALA A 102 4.35 0.59 -5.48
CA ALA A 102 3.35 0.60 -4.43
C ALA A 102 3.26 1.96 -3.72
N ALA A 103 4.40 2.60 -3.43
CA ALA A 103 4.42 3.93 -2.83
C ALA A 103 3.72 5.00 -3.70
N LEU A 104 3.91 4.93 -5.02
CA LEU A 104 3.22 5.82 -5.98
C LEU A 104 1.73 5.53 -6.05
N ILE A 105 1.33 4.26 -6.13
CA ILE A 105 -0.08 3.84 -6.18
C ILE A 105 -0.83 4.30 -4.92
N TYR A 106 -0.27 4.07 -3.73
CA TYR A 106 -0.89 4.54 -2.49
C TYR A 106 -0.89 6.07 -2.39
N GLY A 107 0.07 6.76 -3.00
CA GLY A 107 0.05 8.22 -3.15
C GLY A 107 -1.19 8.67 -3.92
N ALA A 108 -1.39 8.15 -5.13
CA ALA A 108 -2.56 8.46 -5.96
C ALA A 108 -3.89 8.08 -5.28
N GLU A 109 -3.91 6.99 -4.49
CA GLU A 109 -5.08 6.60 -3.72
C GLU A 109 -5.42 7.63 -2.62
N ILE A 110 -4.42 8.16 -1.92
CA ILE A 110 -4.63 9.23 -0.93
C ILE A 110 -5.13 10.50 -1.62
N GLU A 111 -4.56 10.88 -2.77
CA GLU A 111 -5.02 12.04 -3.54
C GLU A 111 -6.49 11.92 -3.92
N LYS A 112 -6.88 10.73 -4.41
CA LYS A 112 -8.29 10.43 -4.74
C LYS A 112 -9.21 10.51 -3.52
N LEU A 113 -8.75 10.07 -2.34
CA LEU A 113 -9.55 10.08 -1.11
C LEU A 113 -9.64 11.47 -0.46
N THR A 114 -8.64 12.32 -0.66
CA THR A 114 -8.56 13.68 -0.10
C THR A 114 -9.05 14.74 -1.07
N ASN A 115 -9.12 14.42 -2.36
CA ASN A 115 -9.40 15.35 -3.45
C ASN A 115 -8.35 16.48 -3.56
N GLU A 116 -7.13 16.22 -3.05
CA GLU A 116 -5.98 17.12 -3.01
C GLU A 116 -4.73 16.42 -3.56
N ALA A 117 -3.85 17.16 -4.23
CA ALA A 117 -2.61 16.61 -4.78
C ALA A 117 -1.53 16.47 -3.69
N LEU A 118 -0.82 15.34 -3.69
CA LEU A 118 0.36 15.11 -2.87
C LEU A 118 1.59 15.48 -3.70
N SER A 119 2.32 16.52 -3.31
CA SER A 119 3.59 16.86 -3.96
C SER A 119 4.59 15.71 -3.82
N LEU A 120 5.23 15.35 -4.94
CA LEU A 120 6.24 14.29 -5.07
C LEU A 120 7.46 14.50 -4.18
#